data_AF-A0A2M8YCG4-F1
#
_entry.id   AF-A0A2M8YCG4-F1
#
_cell.length_a   1.000
_cell.length_b   1.000
_cell.length_c   1.000
_cell.angle_alpha   90.00
_cell.angle_beta   90.00
_cell.angle_gamma   90.00
#
_symmetry.space_group_name_H-M   'P 1'
#
loop_
_entity.id
_entity.type
_entity.pdbx_description
1 polymer ?
#
loop_
_entity_poly.entity_id
_entity_poly.type
_entity_poly.pdbx_seq_one_letter_code
_entity_poly.pdbx_strand_id
1 'polypeptide(L)'
;MNKEIFHSDYDNHPETVASEMELNEYLSGIAEEIGWIVICFNSLEDLIGSFSREMILRDPDQDERLDVFLAEMGYTAKARALVHLYGQAIAHGAARLPDGEVVELEKDLNLAATIRNGYAHADWFGLRADAYIKVKTRSSRNGIIHRYKRIDLEIARADVRYIVSVRNRLEAVHELVLDTIYDRIPTDDVAKRILPLIEYPPSAHQKTSTGRAYDETREDILHALLALGYEKEEAMITLQSIPFGVTVADGIKLALTKL
;
A
#
# COMPACT_ATOMS: atom_id res chain seq x y z
N MET A 1 7.39 -11.70 8.67
CA MET A 1 8.75 -11.15 8.42
C MET A 1 9.11 -11.40 6.95
N ASN A 2 9.45 -10.35 6.17
CA ASN A 2 9.81 -10.50 4.76
C ASN A 2 11.28 -10.90 4.61
N LYS A 3 11.61 -11.71 3.61
CA LYS A 3 12.99 -11.98 3.20
C LYS A 3 13.17 -11.58 1.74
N GLU A 4 14.21 -10.82 1.45
CA GLU A 4 14.66 -10.53 0.09
C GLU A 4 15.85 -11.43 -0.22
N ILE A 5 15.78 -12.13 -1.35
CA ILE A 5 16.75 -13.14 -1.73
C ILE A 5 17.18 -12.85 -3.17
N PHE A 6 18.49 -12.75 -3.41
CA PHE A 6 19.04 -12.63 -4.75
C PHE A 6 18.91 -13.96 -5.49
N HIS A 7 18.65 -13.91 -6.79
CA HIS A 7 18.52 -15.11 -7.63
C HIS A 7 19.84 -15.89 -7.77
N SER A 8 21.00 -15.30 -7.49
CA SER A 8 22.26 -16.07 -7.38
C SER A 8 22.30 -17.00 -6.16
N ASP A 9 21.49 -16.71 -5.15
CA ASP A 9 21.41 -17.47 -3.90
C ASP A 9 20.19 -18.41 -3.89
N TYR A 10 19.53 -18.56 -5.05
CA TYR A 10 18.29 -19.32 -5.23
C TYR A 10 18.45 -20.81 -4.91
N ASP A 11 19.66 -21.34 -5.09
CA ASP A 11 20.02 -22.74 -4.81
C ASP A 11 20.37 -22.98 -3.32
N ASN A 12 20.52 -21.93 -2.50
CA ASN A 12 21.07 -22.03 -1.13
C ASN A 12 20.04 -21.81 0.01
N HIS A 13 18.72 -21.72 -0.25
CA HIS A 13 17.71 -21.53 0.81
C HIS A 13 16.26 -21.92 0.42
N PRO A 14 15.39 -22.18 1.43
CA PRO A 14 15.19 -23.44 2.17
C PRO A 14 14.52 -24.54 1.31
N GLU A 15 14.55 -25.79 1.79
CA GLU A 15 13.94 -26.95 1.14
C GLU A 15 12.49 -26.64 0.71
N THR A 16 12.14 -27.02 -0.52
CA THR A 16 10.73 -27.11 -0.94
C THR A 16 9.99 -28.00 0.04
N VAL A 17 8.68 -27.77 0.19
CA VAL A 17 7.81 -28.75 0.85
C VAL A 17 8.13 -30.16 0.34
N ALA A 18 8.17 -31.13 1.25
CA ALA A 18 8.77 -32.44 1.02
C ALA A 18 7.94 -33.30 0.06
N SER A 19 6.67 -32.93 -0.17
CA SER A 19 5.78 -33.62 -1.09
C SER A 19 4.66 -32.72 -1.62
N GLU A 20 4.05 -33.14 -2.74
CA GLU A 20 2.82 -32.54 -3.28
C GLU A 20 1.63 -32.66 -2.31
N MET A 21 1.62 -33.69 -1.45
CA MET A 21 0.59 -33.88 -0.43
C MET A 21 0.64 -32.76 0.63
N GLU A 22 1.83 -32.43 1.12
CA GLU A 22 2.05 -31.33 2.06
C GLU A 22 1.65 -29.97 1.47
N LEU A 23 1.99 -29.74 0.18
CA LEU A 23 1.56 -28.56 -0.56
C LEU A 23 0.03 -28.46 -0.62
N ASN A 24 -0.64 -29.55 -1.01
CA ASN A 24 -2.10 -29.58 -1.15
C ASN A 24 -2.82 -29.38 0.20
N GLU A 25 -2.30 -29.95 1.29
CA GLU A 25 -2.85 -29.76 2.63
C GLU A 25 -2.74 -28.29 3.07
N TYR A 26 -1.58 -27.66 2.87
CA TYR A 26 -1.40 -26.24 3.15
C TYR A 26 -2.34 -25.36 2.31
N LEU A 27 -2.40 -25.59 0.99
CA LEU A 27 -3.24 -24.80 0.09
C LEU A 27 -4.73 -24.94 0.43
N SER A 28 -5.18 -26.16 0.74
CA SER A 28 -6.55 -26.40 1.19
C SER A 28 -6.87 -25.67 2.49
N GLY A 29 -5.90 -25.57 3.41
CA GLY A 29 -6.05 -24.87 4.68
C GLY A 29 -6.15 -23.35 4.57
N ILE A 30 -5.60 -22.74 3.51
CA ILE A 30 -5.56 -21.28 3.35
C ILE A 30 -6.45 -20.73 2.23
N ALA A 31 -6.90 -21.57 1.30
CA ALA A 31 -7.65 -21.17 0.10
C ALA A 31 -8.90 -20.32 0.43
N GLU A 32 -9.62 -20.65 1.50
CA GLU A 32 -10.79 -19.88 1.94
C GLU A 32 -10.42 -18.42 2.26
N GLU A 33 -9.35 -18.20 3.02
CA GLU A 33 -8.92 -16.85 3.40
C GLU A 33 -8.38 -16.07 2.18
N ILE A 34 -7.73 -16.74 1.23
CA ILE A 34 -7.37 -16.12 -0.06
C ILE A 34 -8.63 -15.62 -0.78
N GLY A 35 -9.68 -16.44 -0.80
CA GLY A 35 -10.98 -16.08 -1.36
C GLY A 35 -11.57 -14.84 -0.67
N TRP A 36 -11.59 -14.82 0.66
CA TRP A 36 -12.07 -13.68 1.44
C TRP A 36 -11.27 -12.40 1.19
N ILE A 37 -9.94 -12.49 1.08
CA ILE A 37 -9.10 -11.33 0.73
C ILE A 37 -9.52 -10.72 -0.61
N VAL A 38 -9.73 -11.55 -1.62
CA VAL A 38 -10.15 -11.09 -2.96
C VAL A 38 -11.55 -10.49 -2.91
N ILE A 39 -12.51 -11.17 -2.27
CA ILE A 39 -13.90 -10.71 -2.18
C ILE A 39 -13.99 -9.37 -1.44
N CYS A 40 -13.37 -9.26 -0.26
CA CYS A 40 -13.38 -8.03 0.52
C CYS A 40 -12.67 -6.89 -0.23
N PHE A 41 -11.55 -7.16 -0.88
CA PHE A 41 -10.84 -6.12 -1.63
C PHE A 41 -11.61 -5.63 -2.84
N ASN A 42 -12.24 -6.53 -3.61
CA ASN A 42 -13.07 -6.11 -4.75
C ASN A 42 -14.26 -5.27 -4.26
N SER A 43 -14.89 -5.64 -3.15
CA SER A 43 -15.96 -4.83 -2.56
C SER A 43 -15.46 -3.45 -2.08
N LEU A 44 -14.22 -3.35 -1.59
CA LEU A 44 -13.60 -2.04 -1.30
C LEU A 44 -13.45 -1.19 -2.57
N GLU A 45 -13.06 -1.80 -3.69
CA GLU A 45 -12.98 -1.12 -4.98
C GLU A 45 -14.35 -0.64 -5.48
N ASP A 46 -15.39 -1.45 -5.30
CA ASP A 46 -16.77 -1.09 -5.65
C ASP A 46 -17.27 0.11 -4.84
N LEU A 47 -16.97 0.15 -3.53
CA LEU A 47 -17.28 1.29 -2.67
C LEU A 47 -16.58 2.57 -3.14
N ILE A 48 -15.30 2.49 -3.52
CA ILE A 48 -14.58 3.65 -4.08
C ILE A 48 -15.29 4.17 -5.33
N GLY A 49 -15.76 3.27 -6.20
CA GLY A 49 -16.55 3.63 -7.38
C GLY A 49 -17.85 4.34 -7.01
N SER A 50 -18.63 3.77 -6.07
CA SER A 50 -19.88 4.38 -5.57
C SER A 50 -19.66 5.77 -5.03
N PHE A 51 -18.68 5.93 -4.14
CA PHE A 51 -18.39 7.21 -3.50
C PHE A 51 -17.81 8.24 -4.47
N SER A 52 -17.09 7.80 -5.50
CA SER A 52 -16.65 8.69 -6.58
C SER A 52 -17.83 9.24 -7.38
N ARG A 53 -18.85 8.42 -7.66
CA ARG A 53 -20.10 8.90 -8.29
C ARG A 53 -20.74 9.97 -7.42
N GLU A 54 -21.01 9.66 -6.16
CA GLU A 54 -21.68 10.57 -5.22
C GLU A 54 -20.95 11.91 -5.03
N MET A 55 -19.62 11.92 -5.15
CA MET A 55 -18.80 13.13 -5.05
C MET A 55 -18.78 13.98 -6.33
N ILE A 56 -18.86 13.37 -7.52
CA ILE A 56 -18.78 14.09 -8.80
C ILE A 56 -20.18 14.46 -9.29
N LEU A 57 -21.14 13.55 -9.18
CA LEU A 57 -22.46 13.61 -9.78
C LEU A 57 -23.54 13.11 -8.81
N ARG A 58 -24.76 13.62 -8.98
CA ARG A 58 -25.97 13.09 -8.32
C ARG A 58 -27.06 12.82 -9.34
N ASP A 59 -26.63 12.28 -10.48
CA ASP A 59 -27.47 12.06 -11.64
C ASP A 59 -27.17 10.68 -12.24
N PRO A 60 -28.12 9.72 -12.16
CA PRO A 60 -27.95 8.37 -12.69
C PRO A 60 -27.53 8.32 -14.18
N ASP A 61 -27.95 9.28 -15.00
CA ASP A 61 -27.61 9.30 -16.43
C ASP A 61 -26.16 9.76 -16.68
N GLN A 62 -25.60 10.56 -15.76
CA GLN A 62 -24.19 10.95 -15.82
C GLN A 62 -23.28 9.90 -15.17
N ASP A 63 -23.80 9.09 -14.26
CA ASP A 63 -23.06 8.01 -13.61
C ASP A 63 -22.59 6.95 -14.62
N GLU A 64 -23.39 6.61 -15.64
CA GLU A 64 -22.97 5.68 -16.70
C GLU A 64 -21.72 6.16 -17.45
N ARG A 65 -21.57 7.48 -17.64
CA ARG A 65 -20.40 8.05 -18.31
C ARG A 65 -19.18 7.97 -17.41
N LEU A 66 -19.36 8.26 -16.13
CA LEU A 66 -18.30 8.10 -15.12
C LEU A 66 -17.86 6.64 -15.03
N ASP A 67 -18.79 5.69 -15.16
CA ASP A 67 -18.50 4.26 -15.15
C ASP A 67 -17.58 3.81 -16.29
N VAL A 68 -17.70 4.41 -17.47
CA VAL A 68 -16.74 4.15 -18.56
C VAL A 68 -15.32 4.49 -18.13
N PHE A 69 -15.12 5.65 -17.50
CA PHE A 69 -13.79 6.06 -17.02
C PHE A 69 -13.32 5.20 -15.84
N LEU A 70 -14.19 4.92 -14.87
CA LEU A 70 -13.85 4.08 -13.72
C LEU A 70 -13.49 2.65 -14.16
N ALA A 71 -14.18 2.08 -15.16
CA ALA A 71 -13.89 0.74 -15.64
C ALA A 71 -12.49 0.58 -16.25
N GLU A 72 -11.94 1.64 -16.85
CA GLU A 72 -10.58 1.65 -17.40
C GLU A 72 -9.49 1.86 -16.33
N MET A 73 -9.87 2.33 -15.15
CA MET A 73 -8.93 2.65 -14.07
C MET A 73 -8.61 1.43 -13.21
N GLY A 74 -7.33 1.24 -12.90
CA GLY A 74 -6.92 0.33 -11.84
C GLY A 74 -7.22 0.90 -10.44
N TYR A 75 -7.40 0.01 -9.45
CA TYR A 75 -7.70 0.34 -8.05
C TYR A 75 -6.96 1.58 -7.52
N THR A 76 -5.62 1.63 -7.64
CA THR A 76 -4.81 2.72 -7.07
C THR A 76 -5.17 4.08 -7.67
N ALA A 77 -5.52 4.13 -8.96
CA ALA A 77 -5.95 5.36 -9.60
C ALA A 77 -7.34 5.79 -9.08
N LYS A 78 -8.27 4.85 -8.90
CA LYS A 78 -9.61 5.11 -8.33
C LYS A 78 -9.51 5.64 -6.90
N ALA A 79 -8.75 4.95 -6.04
CA ALA A 79 -8.55 5.33 -4.65
C ALA A 79 -7.97 6.74 -4.53
N ARG A 80 -6.94 7.05 -5.32
CA ARG A 80 -6.34 8.40 -5.35
C ARG A 80 -7.33 9.45 -5.82
N ALA A 81 -8.11 9.17 -6.87
CA ALA A 81 -9.11 10.11 -7.36
C ALA A 81 -10.14 10.46 -6.28
N LEU A 82 -10.66 9.45 -5.56
CA LEU A 82 -11.60 9.67 -4.46
C LEU A 82 -10.98 10.50 -3.31
N VAL A 83 -9.76 10.17 -2.90
CA VAL A 83 -9.02 10.92 -1.87
C VAL A 83 -8.82 12.39 -2.29
N HIS A 84 -8.51 12.63 -3.57
CA HIS A 84 -8.41 13.99 -4.11
C HIS A 84 -9.76 14.72 -4.10
N LEU A 85 -10.87 14.04 -4.42
CA LEU A 85 -12.21 14.64 -4.34
C LEU A 85 -12.55 15.07 -2.90
N TYR A 86 -12.23 14.24 -1.90
CA TYR A 86 -12.36 14.62 -0.50
C TYR A 86 -11.48 15.83 -0.15
N GLY A 87 -10.20 15.79 -0.55
CA GLY A 87 -9.26 16.89 -0.33
C GLY A 87 -9.73 18.21 -0.94
N GLN A 88 -10.28 18.18 -2.15
CA GLN A 88 -10.85 19.36 -2.81
C GLN A 88 -12.09 19.88 -2.09
N ALA A 89 -13.02 18.99 -1.70
CA ALA A 89 -14.21 19.39 -0.94
C ALA A 89 -13.83 20.09 0.39
N ILE A 90 -12.80 19.58 1.07
CA ILE A 90 -12.28 20.18 2.31
C ILE A 90 -11.58 21.51 2.03
N ALA A 91 -10.72 21.58 1.01
CA ALA A 91 -9.99 22.80 0.66
C ALA A 91 -10.92 23.95 0.26
N HIS A 92 -12.06 23.65 -0.34
CA HIS A 92 -13.10 24.62 -0.69
C HIS A 92 -14.09 24.90 0.46
N GLY A 93 -13.92 24.26 1.62
CA GLY A 93 -14.76 24.44 2.79
C GLY A 93 -16.15 23.78 2.70
N ALA A 94 -16.38 22.97 1.66
CA ALA A 94 -17.64 22.24 1.46
C ALA A 94 -17.75 21.01 2.36
N ALA A 95 -16.61 20.41 2.75
CA ALA A 95 -16.57 19.27 3.66
C ALA A 95 -15.61 19.52 4.82
N ARG A 96 -15.76 18.77 5.91
CA ARG A 96 -14.83 18.78 7.05
C ARG A 96 -14.57 17.37 7.57
N LEU A 97 -13.32 17.11 7.91
CA LEU A 97 -12.88 15.89 8.57
C LEU A 97 -11.89 16.23 9.69
N PRO A 98 -11.66 15.33 10.65
CA PRO A 98 -10.54 15.45 11.58
C PRO A 98 -9.20 15.62 10.85
N ASP A 99 -8.27 16.35 11.48
CA ASP A 99 -6.95 16.62 10.90
C ASP A 99 -6.19 15.32 10.61
N GLY A 100 -5.58 15.25 9.41
CA GLY A 100 -4.79 14.08 8.98
C GLY A 100 -5.62 12.88 8.52
N GLU A 101 -6.95 12.89 8.67
CA GLU A 101 -7.80 11.74 8.38
C GLU A 101 -7.71 11.29 6.91
N VAL A 102 -7.66 12.24 5.96
CA VAL A 102 -7.51 11.95 4.53
C VAL A 102 -6.19 11.24 4.24
N VAL A 103 -5.11 11.65 4.92
CA VAL A 103 -3.77 11.06 4.76
C VAL A 103 -3.73 9.65 5.34
N GLU A 104 -4.34 9.43 6.50
CA GLU A 104 -4.42 8.10 7.10
C GLU A 104 -5.29 7.15 6.28
N LEU A 105 -6.43 7.62 5.75
CA LEU A 105 -7.25 6.84 4.83
C LEU A 105 -6.48 6.44 3.57
N GLU A 106 -5.70 7.36 2.98
CA GLU A 106 -4.87 7.04 1.81
C GLU A 106 -3.83 5.95 2.12
N LYS A 107 -3.20 6.00 3.30
CA LYS A 107 -2.26 4.94 3.75
C LYS A 107 -2.97 3.59 3.86
N ASP A 108 -4.16 3.58 4.44
CA ASP A 108 -4.95 2.36 4.64
C ASP A 108 -5.38 1.73 3.30
N LEU A 109 -5.86 2.52 2.35
CA LEU A 109 -6.21 2.06 0.99
C LEU A 109 -5.00 1.47 0.25
N ASN A 110 -3.83 2.12 0.36
CA ASN A 110 -2.60 1.62 -0.24
C ASN A 110 -2.09 0.32 0.41
N LEU A 111 -2.25 0.20 1.73
CA LEU A 111 -1.88 -1.02 2.45
C LEU A 111 -2.81 -2.19 2.09
N ALA A 112 -4.12 -1.96 1.98
CA ALA A 112 -5.08 -2.96 1.51
C ALA A 112 -4.72 -3.49 0.11
N ALA A 113 -4.34 -2.61 -0.82
CA ALA A 113 -3.87 -3.02 -2.15
C ALA A 113 -2.58 -3.85 -2.08
N THR A 114 -1.65 -3.45 -1.22
CA THR A 114 -0.39 -4.17 -1.01
C THR A 114 -0.63 -5.58 -0.46
N ILE A 115 -1.55 -5.72 0.50
CA ILE A 115 -1.99 -7.01 1.04
C ILE A 115 -2.56 -7.86 -0.08
N ARG A 116 -3.63 -7.41 -0.75
CA ARG A 116 -4.33 -8.20 -1.77
C ARG A 116 -3.38 -8.62 -2.90
N ASN A 117 -2.51 -7.73 -3.38
CA ASN A 117 -1.55 -8.06 -4.43
C ASN A 117 -0.54 -9.11 -3.99
N GLY A 118 -0.17 -9.13 -2.71
CA GLY A 118 0.68 -10.18 -2.14
C GLY A 118 0.07 -11.57 -2.22
N TYR A 119 -1.26 -11.69 -2.20
CA TYR A 119 -1.97 -12.96 -2.36
C TYR A 119 -2.30 -13.28 -3.83
N ALA A 120 -2.78 -12.29 -4.58
CA ALA A 120 -3.20 -12.49 -5.97
C ALA A 120 -2.05 -12.84 -6.92
N HIS A 121 -0.83 -12.37 -6.60
CA HIS A 121 0.37 -12.60 -7.43
C HIS A 121 1.41 -13.50 -6.76
N ALA A 122 1.04 -14.17 -5.66
CA ALA A 122 1.90 -15.14 -5.00
C ALA A 122 2.12 -16.39 -5.87
N ASP A 123 3.33 -16.92 -5.81
CA ASP A 123 3.70 -18.22 -6.39
C ASP A 123 3.33 -19.34 -5.40
N TRP A 124 2.04 -19.66 -5.35
CA TRP A 124 1.47 -20.62 -4.40
C TRP A 124 2.01 -22.05 -4.55
N PHE A 125 2.42 -22.43 -5.77
CA PHE A 125 3.05 -23.73 -6.03
C PHE A 125 4.54 -23.75 -5.67
N GLY A 126 5.17 -22.58 -5.52
CA GLY A 126 6.56 -22.41 -5.08
C GLY A 126 6.72 -22.36 -3.55
N LEU A 127 5.82 -22.98 -2.78
CA LEU A 127 5.84 -23.00 -1.32
C LEU A 127 7.18 -23.55 -0.78
N ARG A 128 7.76 -22.82 0.17
CA ARG A 128 8.97 -23.21 0.90
C ARG A 128 8.62 -23.60 2.33
N ALA A 129 9.56 -24.29 3.00
CA ALA A 129 9.47 -24.57 4.44
C ALA A 129 9.06 -23.33 5.26
N ASP A 130 8.38 -23.56 6.37
CA ASP A 130 7.83 -22.53 7.27
C ASP A 130 6.81 -21.56 6.61
N ALA A 131 6.10 -22.02 5.57
CA ALA A 131 5.06 -21.27 4.87
C ALA A 131 5.53 -19.97 4.20
N TYR A 132 6.76 -19.95 3.68
CA TYR A 132 7.26 -18.84 2.88
C TYR A 132 6.88 -18.99 1.41
N ILE A 133 6.26 -17.95 0.86
CA ILE A 133 5.79 -17.89 -0.52
C ILE A 133 6.41 -16.70 -1.21
N LYS A 134 6.84 -16.90 -2.47
CA LYS A 134 7.35 -15.81 -3.30
C LYS A 134 6.19 -14.93 -3.74
N VAL A 135 6.22 -13.66 -3.34
CA VAL A 135 5.15 -12.67 -3.61
C VAL A 135 5.54 -11.62 -4.64
N LYS A 136 6.83 -11.50 -4.95
CA LYS A 136 7.32 -10.54 -5.95
C LYS A 136 8.63 -11.00 -6.56
N THR A 137 8.79 -10.77 -7.85
CA THR A 137 10.06 -10.84 -8.56
C THR A 137 10.37 -9.44 -9.11
N ARG A 138 11.60 -8.99 -8.96
CA ARG A 138 12.09 -7.74 -9.55
C ARG A 138 13.38 -7.99 -10.31
N SER A 139 13.43 -7.60 -11.56
CA SER A 139 14.69 -7.48 -12.29
C SER A 139 15.35 -6.14 -11.96
N SER A 140 16.67 -6.16 -11.85
CA SER A 140 17.54 -5.00 -11.67
C SER A 140 18.77 -5.14 -12.56
N ARG A 141 19.55 -4.07 -12.73
CA ARG A 141 20.85 -4.14 -13.45
C ARG A 141 21.82 -5.15 -12.81
N ASN A 142 21.67 -5.44 -11.52
CA ASN A 142 22.53 -6.34 -10.75
C ASN A 142 21.92 -7.74 -10.58
N GLY A 143 20.93 -8.09 -11.39
CA GLY A 143 20.28 -9.41 -11.37
C GLY A 143 18.84 -9.37 -10.89
N ILE A 144 18.31 -10.54 -10.55
CA ILE A 144 16.90 -10.74 -10.19
C ILE A 144 16.80 -10.89 -8.66
N ILE A 145 15.87 -10.16 -8.05
CA ILE A 145 15.56 -10.23 -6.61
C ILE A 145 14.16 -10.80 -6.45
N HIS A 146 14.05 -11.82 -5.60
CA HIS A 146 12.78 -12.43 -5.22
C HIS A 146 12.44 -12.05 -3.78
N ARG A 147 11.20 -11.61 -3.55
CA ARG A 147 10.67 -11.33 -2.22
C ARG A 147 9.79 -12.48 -1.77
N TYR A 148 10.10 -13.02 -0.60
CA TYR A 148 9.31 -14.04 0.07
C TYR A 148 8.58 -13.45 1.28
N LYS A 149 7.31 -13.82 1.44
CA LYS A 149 6.46 -13.49 2.59
C LYS A 149 6.07 -14.79 3.27
N ARG A 150 6.19 -14.84 4.60
CA ARG A 150 5.55 -15.91 5.38
C ARG A 150 4.05 -15.64 5.43
N ILE A 151 3.26 -16.61 5.01
CA ILE A 151 1.81 -16.54 5.07
C ILE A 151 1.32 -17.81 5.75
N ASP A 152 0.85 -17.67 6.99
CA ASP A 152 0.12 -18.74 7.67
C ASP A 152 -1.37 -18.34 7.77
N LEU A 153 -2.19 -19.27 8.26
CA LEU A 153 -3.64 -19.08 8.38
C LEU A 153 -3.99 -17.88 9.28
N GLU A 154 -3.23 -17.66 10.35
CA GLU A 154 -3.48 -16.55 11.28
C GLU A 154 -3.18 -15.20 10.63
N ILE A 155 -2.09 -15.10 9.87
CA ILE A 155 -1.74 -13.92 9.07
C ILE A 155 -2.81 -13.66 8.01
N ALA A 156 -3.27 -14.69 7.29
CA ALA A 156 -4.31 -14.53 6.28
C ALA A 156 -5.62 -14.00 6.88
N ARG A 157 -6.04 -14.53 8.03
CA ARG A 157 -7.20 -14.02 8.77
C ARG A 157 -7.03 -12.59 9.24
N ALA A 158 -5.83 -12.21 9.69
CA ALA A 158 -5.54 -10.84 10.09
C ALA A 158 -5.61 -9.89 8.88
N ASP A 159 -5.09 -10.31 7.73
CA ASP A 159 -5.13 -9.58 6.47
C ASP A 159 -6.58 -9.40 5.97
N VAL A 160 -7.45 -10.41 6.08
CA VAL A 160 -8.90 -10.28 5.83
C VAL A 160 -9.53 -9.23 6.74
N ARG A 161 -9.34 -9.35 8.06
CA ARG A 161 -9.90 -8.40 9.04
C ARG A 161 -9.45 -6.97 8.79
N TYR A 162 -8.21 -6.78 8.37
CA TYR A 162 -7.68 -5.47 8.02
C TYR A 162 -8.43 -4.88 6.83
N ILE A 163 -8.55 -5.61 5.71
CA ILE A 163 -9.26 -5.10 4.52
C ILE A 163 -10.72 -4.76 4.86
N VAL A 164 -11.39 -5.59 5.67
CA VAL A 164 -12.74 -5.30 6.18
C VAL A 164 -12.77 -4.00 6.99
N SER A 165 -11.78 -3.79 7.86
CA SER A 165 -11.68 -2.56 8.66
C SER A 165 -11.45 -1.32 7.80
N VAL A 166 -10.66 -1.44 6.72
CA VAL A 166 -10.45 -0.35 5.74
C VAL A 166 -11.76 0.01 5.03
N ARG A 167 -12.59 -0.99 4.68
CA ARG A 167 -13.93 -0.74 4.11
C ARG A 167 -14.81 0.07 5.08
N ASN A 168 -14.91 -0.40 6.32
CA ASN A 168 -15.72 0.26 7.34
C ASN A 168 -15.23 1.70 7.62
N ARG A 169 -13.91 1.92 7.60
CA ARG A 169 -13.33 3.27 7.73
C ARG A 169 -13.67 4.14 6.53
N LEU A 170 -13.53 3.63 5.31
CA LEU A 170 -13.87 4.37 4.09
C LEU A 170 -15.35 4.78 4.09
N GLU A 171 -16.26 3.88 4.45
CA GLU A 171 -17.69 4.18 4.62
C GLU A 171 -17.92 5.28 5.67
N ALA A 172 -17.31 5.16 6.85
CA ALA A 172 -17.45 6.15 7.91
C ALA A 172 -16.90 7.54 7.52
N VAL A 173 -15.77 7.59 6.82
CA VAL A 173 -15.21 8.83 6.29
C VAL A 173 -16.14 9.43 5.23
N HIS A 174 -16.65 8.61 4.31
CA HIS A 174 -17.56 9.08 3.25
C HIS A 174 -18.84 9.67 3.83
N GLU A 175 -19.49 8.96 4.77
CA GLU A 175 -20.69 9.45 5.45
C GLU A 175 -20.41 10.77 6.17
N LEU A 176 -19.26 10.91 6.83
CA LEU A 176 -18.91 12.17 7.49
C LEU A 176 -18.69 13.31 6.48
N VAL A 177 -18.06 13.03 5.33
CA VAL A 177 -17.93 13.99 4.23
C VAL A 177 -19.32 14.43 3.76
N LEU A 178 -20.23 13.50 3.48
CA LEU A 178 -21.59 13.83 3.05
C LEU A 178 -22.35 14.60 4.14
N ASP A 179 -22.27 14.18 5.40
CA ASP A 179 -22.90 14.86 6.52
C ASP A 179 -22.47 16.33 6.62
N THR A 180 -21.20 16.62 6.32
CA THR A 180 -20.71 18.01 6.26
C THR A 180 -21.12 18.76 5.01
N ILE A 181 -21.16 18.12 3.83
CA ILE A 181 -21.63 18.74 2.58
C ILE A 181 -23.12 19.11 2.66
N TYR A 182 -23.93 18.31 3.35
CA TYR A 182 -25.38 18.50 3.49
C TYR A 182 -25.80 19.15 4.80
N ASP A 183 -24.86 19.68 5.59
CA ASP A 183 -25.12 20.29 6.90
C ASP A 183 -26.00 19.42 7.82
N ARG A 184 -25.85 18.09 7.74
CA ARG A 184 -26.63 17.12 8.54
C ARG A 184 -26.18 17.08 10.00
N ILE A 185 -24.97 17.55 10.27
CA ILE A 185 -24.39 17.61 11.61
C ILE A 185 -23.75 18.99 11.87
N PRO A 186 -23.77 19.49 13.12
CA PRO A 186 -23.04 20.70 13.49
C PRO A 186 -21.53 20.51 13.30
N THR A 187 -20.86 21.56 12.83
CA THR A 187 -19.40 21.56 12.62
C THR A 187 -18.61 21.15 13.88
N ASP A 188 -19.05 21.58 15.06
CA ASP A 188 -18.38 21.28 16.34
C ASP A 188 -18.45 19.79 16.73
N ASP A 189 -19.35 19.03 16.11
CA ASP A 189 -19.51 17.60 16.37
C ASP A 189 -18.70 16.72 15.41
N VAL A 190 -18.21 17.29 14.30
CA VAL A 190 -17.31 16.62 13.33
C VAL A 190 -15.99 16.23 14.03
N ALA A 191 -15.40 17.15 14.78
CA ALA A 191 -14.13 16.93 15.48
C ALA A 191 -14.24 15.91 16.64
N LYS A 192 -15.46 15.62 17.11
CA LYS A 192 -15.74 14.67 18.19
C LYS A 192 -16.06 13.27 17.66
N ARG A 193 -16.22 13.11 16.34
CA ARG A 193 -16.56 11.83 15.70
C ARG A 193 -15.35 10.90 15.81
N ILE A 194 -15.54 9.77 16.48
CA ILE A 194 -14.52 8.72 16.53
C ILE A 194 -14.69 7.87 15.27
N LEU A 195 -13.79 8.06 14.32
CA LEU A 195 -13.71 7.18 13.15
C LEU A 195 -13.04 5.86 13.55
N PRO A 196 -13.40 4.73 12.93
CA PRO A 196 -12.84 3.43 13.26
C PRO A 196 -11.31 3.46 13.12
N LEU A 197 -10.60 3.36 14.24
CA LEU A 197 -9.15 3.13 14.26
C LEU A 197 -8.90 1.68 13.84
N ILE A 198 -8.06 1.50 12.83
CA ILE A 198 -7.71 0.16 12.37
C ILE A 198 -6.56 -0.37 13.19
N GLU A 199 -6.86 -1.25 14.16
CA GLU A 199 -5.83 -2.01 14.85
C GLU A 199 -5.31 -3.13 13.93
N TYR A 200 -4.21 -2.87 13.23
CA TYR A 200 -3.49 -3.90 12.49
C TYR A 200 -2.44 -4.56 13.39
N PRO A 201 -2.52 -5.87 13.67
CA PRO A 201 -1.66 -6.51 14.66
C PRO A 201 -0.16 -6.40 14.28
N PRO A 202 0.75 -6.22 15.27
CA PRO A 202 2.19 -6.11 15.05
C PRO A 202 2.83 -7.29 14.30
N SER A 203 2.27 -8.49 14.44
CA SER A 203 2.68 -9.69 13.69
C SER A 203 2.48 -9.55 12.17
N ALA A 204 1.55 -8.68 11.78
CA ALA A 204 1.26 -8.32 10.40
C ALA A 204 2.00 -7.06 9.95
N HIS A 205 2.88 -6.45 10.79
CA HIS A 205 3.69 -5.28 10.41
C HIS A 205 4.45 -5.54 9.11
N GLN A 206 3.82 -5.07 8.04
CA GLN A 206 4.44 -4.69 6.82
C GLN A 206 5.19 -3.42 7.19
N LYS A 207 6.47 -3.54 7.50
CA LYS A 207 7.36 -2.46 7.06
C LYS A 207 7.10 -2.37 5.57
N THR A 208 6.36 -1.34 5.16
CA THR A 208 6.46 -0.80 3.81
C THR A 208 7.93 -0.81 3.51
N SER A 209 8.33 -1.56 2.49
CA SER A 209 9.71 -1.56 2.07
C SER A 209 9.98 -0.16 1.55
N THR A 210 10.40 0.72 2.47
CA THR A 210 11.04 1.99 2.17
C THR A 210 12.21 1.76 1.23
N GLY A 211 12.77 0.54 1.16
CA GLY A 211 13.83 0.12 0.25
C GLY A 211 13.70 0.47 -1.24
N ARG A 212 12.54 0.89 -1.79
CA ARG A 212 12.51 1.45 -3.17
C ARG A 212 12.66 2.97 -3.20
N ALA A 213 11.86 3.70 -2.42
CA ALA A 213 12.01 5.15 -2.29
C ALA A 213 13.36 5.52 -1.65
N TYR A 214 13.88 4.67 -0.76
CA TYR A 214 15.15 4.81 -0.06
C TYR A 214 16.37 4.62 -0.97
N ASP A 215 16.31 3.66 -1.89
CA ASP A 215 17.39 3.40 -2.85
C ASP A 215 17.33 4.41 -4.00
N GLU A 216 16.13 4.71 -4.52
CA GLU A 216 15.90 5.78 -5.50
C GLU A 216 16.35 7.15 -4.96
N THR A 217 16.05 7.50 -3.70
CA THR A 217 16.50 8.77 -3.10
C THR A 217 18.02 8.85 -3.00
N ARG A 218 18.71 7.75 -2.68
CA ARG A 218 20.18 7.73 -2.59
C ARG A 218 20.84 7.74 -3.96
N GLU A 219 20.26 7.07 -4.94
CA GLU A 219 20.68 7.14 -6.34
C GLU A 219 20.49 8.56 -6.91
N ASP A 220 19.37 9.22 -6.60
CA ASP A 220 19.09 10.59 -7.02
C ASP A 220 20.05 11.60 -6.38
N ILE A 221 20.37 11.45 -5.09
CA ILE A 221 21.40 12.26 -4.42
C ILE A 221 22.77 12.00 -5.05
N LEU A 222 23.14 10.74 -5.31
CA LEU A 222 24.41 10.40 -5.97
C LEU A 222 24.51 11.04 -7.36
N HIS A 223 23.46 10.92 -8.18
CA HIS A 223 23.41 11.51 -9.51
C HIS A 223 23.51 13.04 -9.47
N ALA A 224 22.87 13.68 -8.50
CA ALA A 224 22.98 15.13 -8.31
C ALA A 224 24.42 15.55 -7.94
N LEU A 225 25.10 14.81 -7.06
CA LEU A 225 26.50 15.11 -6.68
C LEU A 225 27.46 14.91 -7.86
N LEU A 226 27.27 13.84 -8.64
CA LEU A 226 28.05 13.63 -9.87
C LEU A 226 27.81 14.74 -10.90
N ALA A 227 26.55 15.19 -11.05
CA ALA A 227 26.20 16.30 -11.96
C ALA A 227 26.78 17.65 -11.51
N LEU A 228 27.02 17.82 -10.21
CA LEU A 228 27.72 18.98 -9.63
C LEU A 228 29.25 18.88 -9.75
N GLY A 229 29.77 17.77 -10.28
CA GLY A 229 31.21 17.59 -10.56
C GLY A 229 32.00 16.93 -9.43
N TYR A 230 31.34 16.36 -8.41
CA TYR A 230 32.02 15.59 -7.37
C TYR A 230 32.43 14.21 -7.86
N GLU A 231 33.58 13.73 -7.37
CA GLU A 231 34.10 12.41 -7.71
C GLU A 231 33.23 11.29 -7.12
N LYS A 232 33.07 10.20 -7.88
CA LYS A 232 32.12 9.13 -7.54
C LYS A 232 32.44 8.46 -6.20
N GLU A 233 33.72 8.26 -5.91
CA GLU A 233 34.17 7.62 -4.67
C GLU A 233 33.88 8.50 -3.46
N GLU A 234 34.10 9.81 -3.59
CA GLU A 234 33.86 10.81 -2.55
C GLU A 234 32.36 11.00 -2.25
N ALA A 235 31.55 11.07 -3.30
CA ALA A 235 30.09 11.13 -3.18
C ALA A 235 29.52 9.88 -2.50
N MET A 236 30.06 8.70 -2.82
CA MET A 236 29.66 7.42 -2.21
C MET A 236 30.02 7.33 -0.72
N ILE A 237 31.21 7.79 -0.33
CA ILE A 237 31.62 7.85 1.08
C ILE A 237 30.71 8.81 1.85
N THR A 238 30.44 9.99 1.28
CA THR A 238 29.58 10.99 1.92
C THR A 238 28.15 10.48 2.11
N LEU A 239 27.60 9.80 1.10
CA LEU A 239 26.27 9.18 1.18
C LEU A 239 26.14 8.21 2.36
N GLN A 240 27.18 7.44 2.71
CA GLN A 240 27.14 6.52 3.85
C GLN A 240 26.89 7.24 5.19
N SER A 241 27.25 8.53 5.27
CA SER A 241 27.08 9.35 6.47
C SER A 241 25.75 10.11 6.54
N ILE A 242 24.90 10.01 5.50
CA ILE A 242 23.61 10.71 5.45
C ILE A 242 22.53 9.86 6.16
N PRO A 243 21.77 10.46 7.11
CA PRO A 243 20.71 9.75 7.83
C PRO A 243 19.65 9.15 6.90
N PHE A 244 19.09 8.01 7.30
CA PHE A 244 18.03 7.32 6.57
C PHE A 244 16.73 8.14 6.56
N GLY A 245 16.02 8.15 5.42
CA GLY A 245 14.67 8.76 5.31
C GLY A 245 14.63 10.27 5.01
N VAL A 246 15.77 10.89 4.67
CA VAL A 246 15.82 12.28 4.20
C VAL A 246 15.26 12.42 2.79
N THR A 247 14.72 13.60 2.44
CA THR A 247 14.33 13.91 1.06
C THR A 247 15.56 14.07 0.16
N VAL A 248 15.40 13.99 -1.18
CA VAL A 248 16.51 14.23 -2.12
C VAL A 248 17.14 15.61 -1.90
N ALA A 249 16.32 16.65 -1.72
CA ALA A 249 16.81 18.02 -1.50
C ALA A 249 17.59 18.18 -0.18
N ASP A 250 17.07 17.62 0.92
CA ASP A 250 17.74 17.66 2.22
C ASP A 250 19.01 16.80 2.22
N GLY A 251 18.98 15.66 1.54
CA GLY A 251 20.12 14.77 1.35
C GLY A 251 21.25 15.43 0.56
N ILE A 252 20.94 16.12 -0.54
CA ILE A 252 21.93 16.92 -1.29
C ILE A 252 22.53 18.00 -0.39
N LYS A 253 21.70 18.73 0.35
CA LYS A 253 22.17 19.79 1.24
C LYS A 253 23.10 19.25 2.34
N LEU A 254 22.76 18.11 2.94
CA LEU A 254 23.58 17.42 3.95
C LEU A 254 24.87 16.80 3.36
N ALA A 255 24.85 16.39 2.09
CA ALA A 255 26.04 15.90 1.41
C ALA A 255 27.02 17.05 1.15
N LEU A 256 26.52 18.19 0.65
CA LEU A 256 27.33 19.37 0.35
C LEU A 256 27.93 20.05 1.58
N THR A 257 27.45 19.77 2.79
CA THR A 257 28.10 20.25 4.03
C THR A 257 29.22 19.33 4.50
N LYS A 258 29.38 18.16 3.89
CA LYS A 258 30.36 17.12 4.26
C LYS A 258 31.39 16.82 3.18
N LEU A 259 31.12 17.24 1.94
CA LEU A 259 32.06 17.35 0.81
C LEU A 259 32.76 18.71 0.86
#